data_AF-E7G3V5-F1
#
_entry.id   AF-E7G3V5-F1
#
_cell.length_a   1.000
_cell.length_b   1.000
_cell.length_c   1.000
_cell.angle_alpha   90.00
_cell.angle_beta   90.00
_cell.angle_gamma   90.00
#
_symmetry.space_group_name_H-M   'P 1'
#
loop_
_entity.id
_entity.type
_entity.pdbx_description
1 polymer ?
#
loop_
_entity_poly.entity_id
_entity_poly.type
_entity_poly.pdbx_seq_one_letter_code
_entity_poly.pdbx_strand_id
1 'polypeptide(L)'
;MENLKWQICQPDHQWKIKGFIDNEKQLFSISNDTKVVSKILEIHMFPYILEFAKNCGFEVILPSHQNYYPDLSFVSKINPEIKYAIDLKTTYRNEKNPNFCNGFTLGSHGEYFRNRESCKNIQFPYKSYSGHFCLGIIYDRVKVNELERYSLQDLQHIPSVIKNLTLFFAEKYKIASDTSGSGNTANIGSIKVIENILHERGIFAEWGEEIFDDYWMNYGRITKKEFPL
;
A
#
# COMPACT_ATOMS: atom_id res chain seq x y z
N MET A 1 0.01 -11.37 9.85
CA MET A 1 1.14 -10.79 9.09
C MET A 1 2.28 -11.78 8.92
N GLU A 2 2.78 -12.41 9.98
CA GLU A 2 3.87 -13.40 9.88
C GLU A 2 3.64 -14.52 8.85
N ASN A 3 2.42 -15.06 8.76
CA ASN A 3 2.09 -16.07 7.76
C ASN A 3 2.29 -15.55 6.31
N LEU A 4 1.77 -14.34 6.01
CA LEU A 4 1.96 -13.72 4.68
C LEU A 4 3.44 -13.45 4.39
N LYS A 5 4.20 -12.98 5.39
CA LYS A 5 5.65 -12.78 5.26
C LYS A 5 6.35 -14.09 4.89
N TRP A 6 6.02 -15.20 5.54
CA TRP A 6 6.56 -16.53 5.21
C TRP A 6 6.19 -17.00 3.80
N GLN A 7 4.99 -16.63 3.32
CA GLN A 7 4.57 -16.95 1.96
C GLN A 7 5.39 -16.21 0.90
N ILE A 8 5.79 -14.95 1.14
CA ILE A 8 6.48 -14.12 0.13
C ILE A 8 8.00 -14.01 0.31
N CYS A 9 8.53 -14.37 1.47
CA CYS A 9 9.96 -14.31 1.81
C CYS A 9 10.60 -15.70 1.96
N GLN A 10 11.87 -15.80 1.59
CA GLN A 10 12.74 -16.92 1.93
C GLN A 10 13.09 -16.88 3.44
N PRO A 11 13.61 -17.99 4.02
CA PRO A 11 14.00 -18.04 5.43
C PRO A 11 15.01 -16.96 5.86
N ASP A 12 15.85 -16.49 4.93
CA ASP A 12 16.82 -15.42 5.14
C ASP A 12 16.24 -14.00 4.93
N HIS A 13 14.91 -13.88 4.89
CA HIS A 13 14.15 -12.64 4.68
C HIS A 13 14.34 -11.98 3.30
N GLN A 14 14.93 -12.67 2.33
CA GLN A 14 14.92 -12.23 0.94
C GLN A 14 13.55 -12.45 0.30
N TRP A 15 13.20 -11.62 -0.69
CA TRP A 15 11.99 -11.83 -1.46
C TRP A 15 12.14 -13.05 -2.38
N LYS A 16 11.06 -13.86 -2.47
CA LYS A 16 11.07 -15.10 -3.28
C LYS A 16 11.11 -14.84 -4.78
N ILE A 17 10.55 -13.71 -5.25
CA ILE A 17 10.59 -13.36 -6.68
C ILE A 17 12.00 -12.93 -7.05
N LYS A 18 12.53 -13.55 -8.10
CA LYS A 18 13.87 -13.30 -8.64
C LYS A 18 13.87 -12.62 -10.01
N GLY A 19 12.76 -12.70 -10.73
CA GLY A 19 12.65 -12.22 -12.10
C GLY A 19 11.32 -12.63 -12.72
N PHE A 20 11.19 -12.46 -14.03
CA PHE A 20 10.13 -13.07 -14.83
C PHE A 20 10.72 -14.08 -15.82
N ILE A 21 9.91 -15.03 -16.26
CA ILE A 21 10.33 -16.11 -17.17
C ILE A 21 9.52 -16.02 -18.46
N ASP A 22 10.12 -16.40 -19.59
CA ASP A 22 9.41 -16.57 -20.87
C ASP A 22 9.13 -18.06 -21.20
N ASN A 23 8.48 -18.29 -22.34
CA ASN A 23 8.16 -19.64 -22.81
C ASN A 23 9.39 -20.46 -23.23
N GLU A 24 10.55 -19.83 -23.44
CA GLU A 24 11.84 -20.48 -23.72
C GLU A 24 12.60 -20.83 -22.43
N LYS A 25 11.98 -20.60 -21.27
CA LYS A 25 12.55 -20.80 -19.94
C LYS A 25 13.76 -19.91 -19.67
N GLN A 26 13.84 -18.76 -20.34
CA GLN A 26 14.82 -17.71 -20.02
C GLN A 26 14.28 -16.88 -18.86
N LEU A 27 15.12 -16.66 -17.85
CA LEU A 27 14.83 -15.79 -16.72
C LEU A 27 15.41 -14.40 -16.98
N PHE A 28 14.61 -13.38 -16.72
CA PHE A 28 14.98 -11.98 -16.87
C PHE A 28 14.97 -11.30 -15.52
N SER A 29 16.03 -10.52 -15.26
CA SER A 29 16.11 -9.67 -14.09
C SER A 29 14.97 -8.65 -14.08
N ILE A 30 14.58 -8.20 -12.89
CA ILE A 30 13.61 -7.11 -12.72
C ILE A 30 14.32 -5.86 -12.22
N SER A 31 13.74 -4.70 -12.51
CA SER A 31 14.24 -3.45 -11.95
C SER A 31 13.90 -3.33 -10.46
N ASN A 32 14.73 -2.60 -9.71
CA ASN A 32 14.40 -2.17 -8.35
C ASN A 32 13.57 -0.86 -8.31
N ASP A 33 13.09 -0.39 -9.48
CA ASP A 33 12.13 0.71 -9.58
C ASP A 33 10.88 0.43 -8.72
N THR A 34 10.44 1.46 -7.99
CA THR A 34 9.36 1.32 -7.02
C THR A 34 8.04 0.92 -7.67
N LYS A 35 7.74 1.34 -8.90
CA LYS A 35 6.48 0.97 -9.57
C LYS A 35 6.50 -0.50 -9.98
N VAL A 36 7.63 -0.96 -10.52
CA VAL A 36 7.84 -2.38 -10.89
C VAL A 36 7.71 -3.27 -9.66
N VAL A 37 8.49 -2.97 -8.61
CA VAL A 37 8.48 -3.72 -7.36
C VAL A 37 7.10 -3.72 -6.71
N SER A 38 6.42 -2.57 -6.65
CA SER A 38 5.10 -2.46 -6.05
C SER A 38 4.08 -3.35 -6.77
N LYS A 39 4.07 -3.34 -8.10
CA LYS A 39 3.09 -4.12 -8.88
C LYS A 39 3.34 -5.62 -8.77
N ILE A 40 4.60 -6.05 -8.76
CA ILE A 40 4.94 -7.47 -8.60
C ILE A 40 4.61 -7.94 -7.18
N LEU A 41 4.86 -7.13 -6.14
CA LEU A 41 4.46 -7.46 -4.77
C LEU A 41 2.94 -7.61 -4.64
N GLU A 42 2.17 -6.71 -5.23
CA GLU A 42 0.71 -6.79 -5.30
C GLU A 42 0.25 -8.12 -5.92
N ILE A 43 0.72 -8.43 -7.13
CA ILE A 43 0.35 -9.65 -7.86
C ILE A 43 0.77 -10.91 -7.07
N HIS A 44 1.97 -10.90 -6.47
CA HIS A 44 2.48 -12.02 -5.69
C HIS A 44 1.65 -12.24 -4.41
N MET A 45 1.16 -11.18 -3.77
CA MET A 45 0.36 -11.30 -2.55
C MET A 45 -1.11 -11.68 -2.79
N PHE A 46 -1.68 -11.34 -3.95
CA PHE A 46 -3.11 -11.54 -4.23
C PHE A 46 -3.61 -12.95 -3.92
N PRO A 47 -3.00 -14.06 -4.36
CA PRO A 47 -3.51 -15.39 -4.06
C PRO A 47 -3.68 -15.64 -2.54
N TYR A 48 -2.69 -15.23 -1.75
CA TYR A 48 -2.71 -15.40 -0.29
C TYR A 48 -3.76 -14.52 0.38
N ILE A 49 -3.94 -13.30 -0.11
CA ILE A 49 -4.96 -12.37 0.41
C ILE A 49 -6.37 -12.88 0.08
N LEU A 50 -6.58 -13.38 -1.14
CA LEU A 50 -7.86 -13.96 -1.57
C LEU A 50 -8.24 -15.19 -0.75
N GLU A 51 -7.27 -16.07 -0.48
CA GLU A 51 -7.46 -17.23 0.39
C GLU A 51 -7.83 -16.82 1.81
N PHE A 52 -7.09 -15.85 2.38
CA PHE A 52 -7.40 -15.29 3.71
C PHE A 52 -8.82 -14.72 3.77
N ALA A 53 -9.21 -13.88 2.82
CA ALA A 53 -10.54 -13.29 2.75
C ALA A 53 -11.64 -14.35 2.69
N LYS A 54 -11.46 -15.36 1.83
CA LYS A 54 -12.40 -16.49 1.70
C LYS A 54 -12.58 -17.23 3.02
N ASN A 55 -11.48 -17.52 3.72
CA ASN A 55 -11.49 -18.22 5.01
C ASN A 55 -12.16 -17.39 6.12
N CYS A 56 -12.09 -16.07 6.03
CA CYS A 56 -12.78 -15.15 6.94
C CYS A 56 -14.26 -14.88 6.56
N GLY A 57 -14.79 -15.51 5.50
CA GLY A 57 -16.19 -15.31 5.08
C GLY A 57 -16.42 -14.04 4.25
N PHE A 58 -15.38 -13.50 3.60
CA PHE A 58 -15.46 -12.37 2.70
C PHE A 58 -15.31 -12.81 1.23
N GLU A 59 -15.99 -12.08 0.36
CA GLU A 59 -15.71 -12.02 -1.07
C GLU A 59 -14.79 -10.84 -1.35
N VAL A 60 -13.88 -10.98 -2.31
CA VAL A 60 -12.98 -9.90 -2.71
C VAL A 60 -13.39 -9.39 -4.07
N ILE A 61 -13.70 -8.10 -4.14
CA ILE A 61 -14.05 -7.38 -5.36
C ILE A 61 -12.86 -6.51 -5.76
N LEU A 62 -12.35 -6.74 -6.97
CA LEU A 62 -11.32 -5.91 -7.59
C LEU A 62 -11.94 -4.67 -8.23
N PRO A 63 -11.18 -3.57 -8.36
CA PRO A 63 -11.60 -2.39 -9.09
C PRO A 63 -12.06 -2.69 -10.52
N SER A 64 -13.23 -2.19 -10.91
CA SER A 64 -13.75 -2.31 -12.28
C SER A 64 -13.04 -1.41 -13.29
N HIS A 65 -12.29 -0.41 -12.82
CA HIS A 65 -11.56 0.55 -13.64
C HIS A 65 -10.14 0.76 -13.12
N GLN A 66 -9.23 1.19 -14.01
CA GLN A 66 -7.92 1.66 -13.60
C GLN A 66 -8.03 2.91 -12.72
N ASN A 67 -7.09 3.07 -11.78
CA ASN A 67 -7.02 4.21 -10.86
C ASN A 67 -8.23 4.35 -9.91
N TYR A 68 -8.95 3.26 -9.66
CA TYR A 68 -10.00 3.21 -8.65
C TYR A 68 -9.43 2.74 -7.31
N TYR A 69 -9.83 3.42 -6.24
CA TYR A 69 -9.59 2.98 -4.87
C TYR A 69 -10.69 2.01 -4.42
N PRO A 70 -10.42 1.07 -3.50
CA PRO A 70 -9.12 0.54 -3.09
C PRO A 70 -8.61 -0.55 -4.04
N ASP A 71 -7.38 -1.04 -3.85
CA ASP A 71 -6.89 -2.22 -4.60
C ASP A 71 -7.79 -3.47 -4.41
N LEU A 72 -8.35 -3.65 -3.21
CA LEU A 72 -9.23 -4.78 -2.88
C LEU A 72 -10.39 -4.31 -1.99
N SER A 73 -11.62 -4.63 -2.37
CA SER A 73 -12.80 -4.45 -1.51
C SER A 73 -13.21 -5.79 -0.92
N PHE A 74 -13.11 -5.93 0.40
CA PHE A 74 -13.58 -7.12 1.12
C PHE A 74 -15.05 -6.92 1.47
N VAL A 75 -15.94 -7.72 0.91
CA VAL A 75 -17.39 -7.65 1.15
C VAL A 75 -17.84 -8.90 1.90
N SER A 76 -18.50 -8.73 3.04
CA SER A 76 -18.96 -9.88 3.83
C SER A 76 -20.02 -10.68 3.07
N LYS A 77 -19.87 -12.00 3.06
CA LYS A 77 -20.84 -12.91 2.42
C LYS A 77 -22.16 -13.02 3.18
N ILE A 78 -22.17 -12.68 4.46
CA ILE A 78 -23.36 -12.75 5.33
C ILE A 78 -24.11 -11.42 5.31
N ASN A 79 -23.39 -10.30 5.33
CA ASN A 79 -23.97 -8.96 5.28
C ASN A 79 -23.18 -8.08 4.30
N PRO A 80 -23.64 -7.92 3.05
CA PRO A 80 -22.96 -7.13 2.03
C PRO A 80 -22.79 -5.65 2.37
N GLU A 81 -23.48 -5.12 3.39
CA GLU A 81 -23.25 -3.77 3.89
C GLU A 81 -21.92 -3.61 4.63
N ILE A 82 -21.36 -4.70 5.16
CA ILE A 82 -20.03 -4.70 5.76
C ILE A 82 -18.98 -4.82 4.66
N LYS A 83 -18.29 -3.72 4.39
CA LYS A 83 -17.24 -3.63 3.38
C LYS A 83 -15.97 -3.05 4.01
N TYR A 84 -14.81 -3.63 3.72
CA TYR A 84 -13.52 -3.07 4.10
C TYR A 84 -12.69 -2.76 2.86
N ALA A 85 -12.11 -1.56 2.84
CA ALA A 85 -11.22 -1.15 1.78
C ALA A 85 -9.78 -1.51 2.15
N ILE A 86 -9.15 -2.39 1.38
CA ILE A 86 -7.77 -2.84 1.60
C ILE A 86 -6.90 -2.30 0.47
N ASP A 87 -5.98 -1.41 0.80
CA ASP A 87 -5.07 -0.76 -0.13
C ASP A 87 -3.65 -1.28 0.08
N LEU A 88 -3.01 -1.74 -0.98
CA LEU A 88 -1.66 -2.30 -0.93
C LEU A 88 -0.66 -1.17 -1.15
N LYS A 89 0.25 -0.98 -0.20
CA LYS A 89 1.25 0.08 -0.28
C LYS A 89 2.63 -0.48 -0.09
N THR A 90 3.56 0.03 -0.88
CA THR A 90 4.96 -0.33 -0.75
C THR A 90 5.81 0.93 -0.71
N THR A 91 6.91 0.86 0.03
CA THR A 91 7.91 1.92 0.12
C THR A 91 9.26 1.31 0.45
N TYR A 92 10.31 2.10 0.32
CA TYR A 92 11.67 1.68 0.65
C TYR A 92 12.19 2.41 1.89
N ARG A 93 13.10 1.78 2.62
CA ARG A 93 13.84 2.41 3.72
C ARG A 93 14.79 3.47 3.20
N ASN A 94 14.98 4.52 3.98
CA ASN A 94 15.99 5.52 3.69
C ASN A 94 17.38 4.93 3.93
N GLU A 95 18.20 4.87 2.89
CA GLU A 95 19.56 4.30 2.95
C GLU A 95 20.47 5.00 3.96
N LYS A 96 20.27 6.31 4.19
CA LYS A 96 21.05 7.10 5.15
C LYS A 96 20.52 7.03 6.58
N ASN A 97 19.25 6.67 6.76
CA ASN A 97 18.62 6.54 8.07
C ASN A 97 17.58 5.41 8.06
N PRO A 98 18.00 4.16 8.34
CA PRO A 98 17.15 2.98 8.24
C PRO A 98 15.92 2.95 9.16
N ASN A 99 15.83 3.87 10.14
CA ASN A 99 14.64 4.03 10.99
C ASN A 99 13.49 4.77 10.26
N PHE A 100 13.78 5.36 9.10
CA PHE A 100 12.81 6.09 8.28
C PHE A 100 12.58 5.38 6.95
N CYS A 101 11.37 5.50 6.42
CA CYS A 101 11.06 5.15 5.04
C CYS A 101 10.82 6.40 4.18
N ASN A 102 10.63 6.21 2.87
CA ASN A 102 10.28 7.31 1.97
C ASN A 102 8.83 7.81 2.15
N GLY A 103 8.05 7.17 3.04
CA GLY A 103 6.63 7.42 3.24
C GLY A 103 5.75 6.66 2.23
N PHE A 104 4.46 6.69 2.47
CA PHE A 104 3.42 6.10 1.62
C PHE A 104 2.46 7.19 1.14
N THR A 105 1.89 6.99 -0.05
CA THR A 105 0.71 7.72 -0.51
C THR A 105 -0.54 6.93 -0.12
N LEU A 106 -1.35 7.48 0.78
CA LEU A 106 -2.50 6.80 1.39
C LEU A 106 -3.82 7.06 0.64
N GLY A 107 -3.74 7.18 -0.68
CA GLY A 107 -4.87 7.54 -1.54
C GLY A 107 -5.18 9.03 -1.55
N SER A 108 -6.14 9.40 -2.39
CA SER A 108 -6.47 10.80 -2.65
C SER A 108 -7.38 11.39 -1.57
N HIS A 109 -7.18 12.68 -1.28
CA HIS A 109 -8.14 13.51 -0.51
C HIS A 109 -9.04 14.35 -1.43
N GLY A 110 -9.23 13.89 -2.68
CA GLY A 110 -10.01 14.54 -3.74
C GLY A 110 -11.50 14.21 -3.70
N GLU A 111 -12.11 13.95 -4.87
CA GLU A 111 -13.57 13.86 -5.03
C GLU A 111 -14.23 12.81 -4.13
N TYR A 112 -13.87 11.52 -4.24
CA TYR A 112 -14.51 10.48 -3.43
C TYR A 112 -14.30 10.68 -1.93
N PHE A 113 -13.22 11.34 -1.55
CA PHE A 113 -12.89 11.55 -0.15
C PHE A 113 -13.73 12.70 0.42
N ARG A 114 -13.91 13.78 -0.33
CA ARG A 114 -14.71 14.93 0.09
C ARG A 114 -16.21 14.70 -0.07
N ASN A 115 -16.61 14.12 -1.19
CA ASN A 115 -17.97 13.73 -1.47
C ASN A 115 -18.10 12.23 -1.23
N ARG A 116 -18.47 11.86 -0.01
CA ARG A 116 -18.50 10.46 0.45
C ARG A 116 -19.51 9.57 -0.29
N GLU A 117 -20.45 10.17 -1.01
CA GLU A 117 -21.43 9.50 -1.90
C GLU A 117 -20.87 9.23 -3.30
N SER A 118 -19.79 9.91 -3.68
CA SER A 118 -19.27 9.88 -5.04
C SER A 118 -18.70 8.51 -5.40
N CYS A 119 -18.99 8.06 -6.61
CA CYS A 119 -18.38 6.87 -7.22
C CYS A 119 -17.18 7.23 -8.11
N LYS A 120 -16.72 8.48 -8.10
CA LYS A 120 -15.59 8.92 -8.93
C LYS A 120 -14.28 8.38 -8.38
N ASN A 121 -13.54 7.60 -9.16
CA ASN A 121 -12.25 7.02 -8.78
C ASN A 121 -12.31 6.08 -7.54
N ILE A 122 -13.47 5.47 -7.28
CA ILE A 122 -13.65 4.55 -6.16
C ILE A 122 -14.64 3.44 -6.52
N GLN A 123 -14.41 2.21 -6.04
CA GLN A 123 -15.22 1.03 -6.36
C GLN A 123 -16.62 1.08 -5.74
N PHE A 124 -16.72 1.52 -4.48
CA PHE A 124 -17.98 1.82 -3.79
C PHE A 124 -17.88 3.21 -3.14
N PRO A 125 -18.98 3.94 -2.90
CA PRO A 125 -18.92 5.24 -2.22
C PRO A 125 -18.11 5.15 -0.93
N TYR A 126 -17.26 6.15 -0.63
CA TYR A 126 -16.34 6.06 0.50
C TYR A 126 -17.05 5.75 1.82
N LYS A 127 -18.23 6.37 2.07
CA LYS A 127 -19.03 6.10 3.28
C LYS A 127 -19.53 4.66 3.44
N SER A 128 -19.52 3.88 2.37
CA SER A 128 -20.05 2.50 2.38
C SER A 128 -19.04 1.49 2.90
N TYR A 129 -17.80 1.90 3.10
CA TYR A 129 -16.78 1.10 3.76
C TYR A 129 -16.84 1.33 5.28
N SER A 130 -16.83 0.24 6.03
CA SER A 130 -16.75 0.22 7.48
C SER A 130 -15.34 0.47 8.02
N GLY A 131 -14.34 0.52 7.13
CA GLY A 131 -12.96 0.79 7.49
C GLY A 131 -12.03 0.79 6.28
N HIS A 132 -10.97 1.58 6.37
CA HIS A 132 -9.97 1.78 5.34
C HIS A 132 -8.59 1.36 5.86
N PHE A 133 -8.03 0.30 5.29
CA PHE A 133 -6.80 -0.31 5.77
C PHE A 133 -5.70 -0.25 4.72
N CYS A 134 -4.47 -0.07 5.22
CA CYS A 134 -3.25 -0.16 4.46
C CYS A 134 -2.54 -1.46 4.81
N LEU A 135 -2.40 -2.36 3.84
CA LEU A 135 -1.45 -3.48 3.92
C LEU A 135 -0.12 -2.99 3.32
N GLY A 136 0.81 -2.67 4.20
CA GLY A 136 2.06 -2.00 3.83
C GLY A 136 3.27 -2.92 3.84
N ILE A 137 4.18 -2.71 2.88
CA ILE A 137 5.50 -3.32 2.83
C ILE A 137 6.59 -2.26 2.80
N ILE A 138 7.54 -2.39 3.72
CA ILE A 138 8.77 -1.61 3.74
C ILE A 138 9.94 -2.54 3.42
N TYR A 139 10.76 -2.18 2.44
CA TYR A 139 11.89 -2.99 1.99
C TYR A 139 13.17 -2.19 1.81
N ASP A 140 14.30 -2.89 1.74
CA ASP A 140 15.57 -2.32 1.30
C ASP A 140 15.75 -2.61 -0.19
N ARG A 141 16.19 -1.60 -0.96
CA ARG A 141 16.53 -1.79 -2.37
C ARG A 141 17.91 -2.43 -2.50
N VAL A 142 18.04 -3.31 -3.48
CA VAL A 142 19.30 -3.92 -3.88
C VAL A 142 19.60 -3.47 -5.31
N LYS A 143 20.82 -3.00 -5.56
CA LYS A 143 21.25 -2.72 -6.93
C LYS A 143 21.57 -4.04 -7.61
N VAL A 144 20.92 -4.28 -8.75
CA VAL A 144 21.14 -5.46 -9.58
C VAL A 144 21.44 -5.01 -11.01
N ASN A 145 22.06 -5.88 -11.79
CA ASN A 145 22.18 -5.67 -13.22
C ASN A 145 20.85 -6.06 -13.91
N GLU A 146 20.11 -5.08 -14.41
CA GLU A 146 18.81 -5.29 -15.05
C GLU A 146 18.93 -5.84 -16.48
N LEU A 147 20.14 -5.81 -17.05
CA LEU A 147 20.41 -6.25 -18.42
C LEU A 147 20.76 -7.76 -18.51
N GLU A 148 20.86 -8.42 -17.36
CA GLU A 148 21.21 -9.84 -17.31
C GLU A 148 20.02 -10.76 -17.60
N ARG A 149 20.35 -11.88 -18.23
CA ARG A 149 19.47 -13.02 -18.43
C ARG A 149 20.11 -14.22 -17.77
N TYR A 150 19.28 -15.09 -17.23
CA TYR A 150 19.69 -16.26 -16.49
C TYR A 150 19.00 -17.50 -17.03
N SER A 151 19.62 -18.65 -16.85
CA SER A 151 18.99 -19.95 -17.06
C SER A 151 18.27 -20.41 -15.80
N LEU A 152 17.40 -21.43 -15.92
CA LEU A 152 16.75 -22.02 -14.75
C LEU A 152 17.74 -22.60 -13.73
N GLN A 153 18.91 -23.05 -14.19
CA GLN A 153 19.97 -23.58 -13.33
C GLN A 153 20.54 -22.49 -12.40
N ASP A 154 20.46 -21.22 -12.81
CA ASP A 154 20.98 -20.08 -12.05
C ASP A 154 19.99 -19.56 -11.00
N LEU A 155 18.78 -20.10 -10.90
CA LEU A 155 17.68 -19.54 -10.09
C LEU A 155 18.06 -19.23 -8.63
N GLN A 156 18.88 -20.09 -8.01
CA GLN A 156 19.35 -19.90 -6.63
C GLN A 156 20.40 -18.79 -6.49
N HIS A 157 21.06 -18.43 -7.58
CA HIS A 157 22.11 -17.40 -7.63
C HIS A 157 21.58 -16.03 -8.06
N ILE A 158 20.36 -15.94 -8.60
CA ILE A 158 19.76 -14.67 -8.99
C ILE A 158 19.54 -13.80 -7.75
N PRO A 159 20.14 -12.59 -7.68
CA PRO A 159 19.96 -11.71 -6.55
C PRO A 159 18.52 -11.21 -6.48
N SER A 160 17.96 -11.09 -5.27
CA SER A 160 16.68 -10.40 -5.11
C SER A 160 16.89 -8.88 -5.19
N VAL A 161 15.99 -8.19 -5.90
CA VAL A 161 16.04 -6.73 -6.05
C VAL A 161 15.60 -5.96 -4.81
N ILE A 162 14.96 -6.66 -3.86
CA ILE A 162 14.58 -6.13 -2.56
C ILE A 162 14.85 -7.17 -1.46
N LYS A 163 15.12 -6.68 -0.25
CA LYS A 163 15.36 -7.53 0.92
C LYS A 163 14.82 -6.90 2.20
N ASN A 164 14.90 -7.65 3.30
CA ASN A 164 14.51 -7.20 4.63
C ASN A 164 13.07 -6.67 4.67
N LEU A 165 12.11 -7.46 4.18
CA LEU A 165 10.72 -7.02 4.12
C LEU A 165 10.12 -6.90 5.54
N THR A 166 9.57 -5.73 5.85
CA THR A 166 8.73 -5.47 7.01
C THR A 166 7.31 -5.26 6.53
N LEU A 167 6.39 -6.10 6.99
CA LEU A 167 4.97 -6.04 6.66
C LEU A 167 4.21 -5.45 7.85
N PHE A 168 3.18 -4.66 7.56
CA PHE A 168 2.22 -4.19 8.55
C PHE A 168 0.83 -4.11 7.97
N PHE A 169 -0.17 -4.12 8.84
CA PHE A 169 -1.57 -3.88 8.49
C PHE A 169 -2.12 -2.89 9.50
N ALA A 170 -2.57 -1.73 9.03
CA ALA A 170 -3.03 -0.65 9.89
C ALA A 170 -4.20 0.10 9.25
N GLU A 171 -5.05 0.70 10.08
CA GLU A 171 -6.04 1.65 9.61
C GLU A 171 -5.36 2.90 9.02
N LYS A 172 -5.90 3.40 7.91
CA LYS A 172 -5.31 4.49 7.12
C LYS A 172 -5.04 5.73 7.96
N TYR A 173 -5.98 6.16 8.80
CA TYR A 173 -5.83 7.39 9.59
C TYR A 173 -4.73 7.26 10.66
N LYS A 174 -4.52 6.06 11.22
CA LYS A 174 -3.55 5.82 12.29
C LYS A 174 -2.10 5.89 11.84
N ILE A 175 -1.85 5.88 10.53
CA ILE A 175 -0.49 6.03 9.96
C ILE A 175 -0.38 7.28 9.07
N ALA A 176 -1.44 8.08 8.98
CA ALA A 176 -1.44 9.30 8.20
C ALA A 176 -0.61 10.39 8.88
N SER A 177 0.03 11.21 8.04
CA SER A 177 0.60 12.50 8.41
C SER A 177 -0.38 13.62 8.04
N ASP A 178 -0.03 14.84 8.42
CA ASP A 178 -0.69 16.10 8.10
C ASP A 178 -0.14 16.73 6.80
N THR A 179 0.76 16.03 6.09
CA THR A 179 1.40 16.53 4.86
C THR A 179 1.04 15.69 3.64
N SER A 180 1.05 16.33 2.46
CA SER A 180 0.79 15.65 1.19
C SER A 180 1.84 14.57 0.91
N GLY A 181 1.40 13.41 0.45
CA GLY A 181 2.26 12.29 0.03
C GLY A 181 2.94 12.52 -1.32
N SER A 182 2.47 13.50 -2.10
CA SER A 182 3.04 13.85 -3.40
C SER A 182 2.81 15.32 -3.76
N GLY A 183 3.80 15.96 -4.40
CA GLY A 183 3.70 17.37 -4.80
C GLY A 183 2.73 17.63 -5.96
N ASN A 184 2.51 16.64 -6.83
CA ASN A 184 1.80 16.84 -8.11
C ASN A 184 0.35 16.33 -8.09
N THR A 185 0.02 15.47 -7.14
CA THR A 185 -1.29 14.84 -7.01
C THR A 185 -1.77 14.94 -5.57
N ALA A 186 -3.07 15.19 -5.40
CA ALA A 186 -3.72 15.39 -4.11
C ALA A 186 -3.84 14.07 -3.32
N ASN A 187 -2.71 13.59 -2.78
CA ASN A 187 -2.62 12.36 -1.99
C ASN A 187 -2.28 12.65 -0.54
N ILE A 188 -2.92 11.91 0.35
CA ILE A 188 -2.60 11.90 1.78
C ILE A 188 -1.23 11.24 1.96
N GLY A 189 -0.31 11.88 2.69
CA GLY A 189 0.99 11.30 3.03
C GLY A 189 0.96 10.55 4.34
N SER A 190 1.72 9.47 4.47
CA SER A 190 1.95 8.81 5.76
C SER A 190 3.04 9.50 6.60
N ILE A 191 3.08 9.20 7.88
CA ILE A 191 4.30 9.39 8.68
C ILE A 191 5.46 8.55 8.12
N LYS A 192 6.70 8.89 8.48
CA LYS A 192 7.92 8.28 7.89
C LYS A 192 8.76 7.46 8.87
N VAL A 193 8.56 7.61 10.18
CA VAL A 193 9.28 6.84 11.20
C VAL A 193 8.68 5.44 11.23
N ILE A 194 9.49 4.42 10.91
CA ILE A 194 9.02 3.05 10.75
C ILE A 194 8.41 2.50 12.04
N GLU A 195 9.07 2.73 13.18
CA GLU A 195 8.54 2.28 14.48
C GLU A 195 7.16 2.86 14.78
N ASN A 196 6.91 4.12 14.45
CA ASN A 196 5.61 4.74 14.66
C ASN A 196 4.56 4.18 13.71
N ILE A 197 4.92 3.83 12.47
CA ILE A 197 4.01 3.14 11.55
C ILE A 197 3.61 1.78 12.13
N LEU A 198 4.58 1.00 12.62
CA LEU A 198 4.33 -0.34 13.15
C LEU A 198 3.49 -0.35 14.42
N HIS A 199 3.53 0.73 15.20
CA HIS A 199 2.74 0.89 16.42
C HIS A 199 1.52 1.80 16.24
N GLU A 200 1.15 2.12 14.99
CA GLU A 200 -0.04 2.94 14.69
C GLU A 200 -0.03 4.33 15.36
N ARG A 201 1.15 4.95 15.51
CA ARG A 201 1.38 6.26 16.17
C ARG A 201 1.48 7.41 15.16
N GLY A 202 0.53 7.47 14.23
CA GLY A 202 0.37 8.58 13.28
C GLY A 202 -0.17 9.85 13.95
N ILE A 203 -0.22 10.94 13.19
CA ILE A 203 -0.59 12.26 13.73
C ILE A 203 -2.02 12.27 14.28
N PHE A 204 -2.93 11.52 13.64
CA PHE A 204 -4.34 11.47 14.02
C PHE A 204 -4.69 10.27 14.91
N ALA A 205 -3.72 9.42 15.25
CA ALA A 205 -4.00 8.16 15.94
C ALA A 205 -4.70 8.36 17.30
N GLU A 206 -4.26 9.36 18.06
CA GLU A 206 -4.86 9.68 19.37
C GLU A 206 -6.16 10.49 19.27
N TRP A 207 -6.44 11.09 18.11
CA TRP A 207 -7.57 12.01 17.89
C TRP A 207 -8.76 11.35 17.17
N GLY A 208 -8.53 10.19 16.54
CA GLY A 208 -9.57 9.41 15.85
C GLY A 208 -9.76 9.77 14.38
N GLU A 209 -10.54 8.93 13.69
CA GLU A 209 -10.80 9.04 12.24
C GLU A 209 -11.56 10.32 11.86
N GLU A 210 -12.44 10.82 12.73
CA GLU A 210 -13.22 12.04 12.46
C GLU A 210 -12.33 13.27 12.26
N ILE A 211 -11.29 13.42 13.10
CA ILE A 211 -10.34 14.54 13.00
C ILE A 211 -9.44 14.39 11.76
N PHE A 212 -9.03 13.16 11.45
CA PHE A 212 -8.32 12.85 10.21
C PHE A 212 -9.13 13.26 8.97
N ASP A 213 -10.41 12.90 8.96
CA ASP A 213 -11.34 13.18 7.87
C ASP A 213 -11.55 14.68 7.69
N ASP A 214 -11.87 15.40 8.78
CA ASP A 214 -12.09 16.84 8.73
C ASP A 214 -10.84 17.59 8.25
N TYR A 215 -9.66 17.21 8.75
CA TYR A 215 -8.39 17.80 8.31
C TYR A 215 -8.19 17.65 6.80
N TRP A 216 -8.30 16.42 6.28
CA TRP A 216 -8.00 16.12 4.88
C TRP A 216 -9.09 16.59 3.90
N MET A 217 -10.35 16.67 4.34
CA MET A 217 -11.42 17.29 3.55
C MET A 217 -11.18 18.79 3.34
N ASN A 218 -10.66 19.47 4.38
CA ASN A 218 -10.43 20.91 4.39
C ASN A 218 -8.98 21.32 4.04
N TYR A 219 -8.09 20.35 3.79
CA TYR A 219 -6.69 20.60 3.47
C TYR A 219 -6.51 21.59 2.31
N GLY A 220 -5.83 22.69 2.59
CA GLY A 220 -5.55 23.77 1.64
C GLY A 220 -6.76 24.60 1.19
N ARG A 221 -7.92 24.46 1.84
CA ARG A 221 -9.16 25.18 1.48
C ARG A 221 -9.57 26.28 2.46
N ILE A 222 -8.97 26.32 3.64
CA ILE A 222 -9.20 27.40 4.61
C ILE A 222 -8.55 28.68 4.05
N THR A 223 -9.37 29.61 3.61
CA THR A 223 -8.93 30.95 3.20
C THR A 223 -8.90 31.88 4.41
N LYS A 224 -7.91 32.77 4.48
CA LYS A 224 -7.90 33.84 5.49
C LYS A 224 -9.16 34.68 5.31
N LYS A 225 -9.96 34.80 6.37
CA LYS A 225 -10.98 35.84 6.44
C LYS A 225 -10.24 37.16 6.61
N GLU A 226 -10.24 38.02 5.60
CA GLU A 226 -9.82 39.40 5.78
C GLU A 226 -10.85 40.06 6.67
N PHE A 227 -10.45 40.41 7.90
CA PHE A 227 -11.25 41.26 8.75
C PHE A 227 -11.00 42.70 8.29
N PRO A 228 -12.04 43.46 7.90
CA PRO A 228 -11.86 44.87 7.61
C PRO A 228 -11.33 45.57 8.87
N LEU A 229 -10.24 46.30 8.70
CA LEU A 229 -9.70 47.24 9.69
C LEU A 229 -10.69 48.38 9.94
#